data_AF-A0A382MDB4-F1
#
_entry.id   AF-A0A382MDB4-F1
#
_cell.length_a   1.000
_cell.length_b   1.000
_cell.length_c   1.000
_cell.angle_alpha   90.00
_cell.angle_beta   90.00
_cell.angle_gamma   90.00
#
_symmetry.space_group_name_H-M   'P 1'
#
loop_
_entity.id
_entity.type
_entity.pdbx_description
1 polymer ?
#
loop_
_entity_poly.entity_id
_entity_poly.type
_entity_poly.pdbx_seq_one_letter_code
_entity_poly.pdbx_strand_id
1 'polypeptide(L)'
;QAVLRNGDGQLINVTENTKTGAYIPHEISDYVFDTLMGEKEIITIDNIKYEKAQYTFSPTLEQRWMGVHPIFQQPIIKYKMEGDALEQMNKQIKDYSLWKMHYCADLSHIGHDGLQCIPIFQVLIPTMSLEPSDVITHHWTILRDLD
;
A
#
# COMPACT_ATOMS: atom_id res chain seq x y z
N GLN A 1 17.18 9.42 -8.23
CA GLN A 1 16.10 9.81 -9.16
C GLN A 1 15.76 8.59 -10.00
N ALA A 2 14.52 8.12 -9.95
CA ALA A 2 13.99 7.08 -10.82
C ALA A 2 13.06 7.73 -11.86
N VAL A 3 13.15 7.31 -13.12
CA VAL A 3 12.39 7.88 -14.23
C VAL A 3 11.64 6.75 -14.93
N LEU A 4 10.31 6.82 -14.89
CA LEU A 4 9.40 5.87 -15.54
C LEU A 4 8.91 6.45 -16.86
N ARG A 5 9.03 5.67 -17.94
CA ARG A 5 8.59 6.03 -19.30
C ARG A 5 7.69 4.94 -19.87
N ASN A 6 6.83 5.30 -20.83
CA ASN A 6 6.07 4.31 -21.59
C ASN A 6 6.93 3.65 -22.68
N GLY A 7 6.35 2.68 -23.39
CA GLY A 7 7.04 1.98 -24.49
C GLY A 7 7.51 2.88 -25.63
N ASP A 8 6.89 4.05 -25.80
CA ASP A 8 7.28 5.07 -26.79
C ASP A 8 8.31 6.09 -26.25
N GLY A 9 8.82 5.88 -25.04
CA GLY A 9 9.81 6.74 -24.39
C GLY A 9 9.25 8.05 -23.81
N GLN A 10 7.93 8.27 -23.81
CA GLN A 10 7.29 9.41 -23.18
C GLN A 10 7.36 9.30 -21.65
N LEU A 11 7.50 10.42 -20.96
CA LEU A 11 7.64 10.45 -19.51
C LEU A 11 6.29 10.17 -18.83
N ILE A 12 6.25 9.14 -17.98
CA ILE A 12 5.10 8.84 -17.11
C ILE A 12 5.30 9.48 -15.73
N ASN A 13 6.47 9.27 -15.12
CA ASN A 13 6.74 9.71 -13.76
C ASN A 13 8.23 9.95 -13.52
N VAL A 14 8.58 10.96 -12.73
CA VAL A 14 9.92 11.14 -12.15
C VAL A 14 9.76 11.07 -10.64
N THR A 15 10.36 10.05 -10.02
CA THR A 15 10.48 9.97 -8.56
C THR A 15 11.89 10.39 -8.16
N GLU A 16 12.00 11.59 -7.60
CA GLU A 16 13.25 12.13 -7.10
C GLU A 16 13.33 11.93 -5.58
N ASN A 17 14.37 11.26 -5.11
CA ASN A 17 14.68 11.21 -3.68
C ASN A 17 15.47 12.49 -3.34
N THR A 18 14.77 13.52 -2.87
CA THR A 18 15.41 14.60 -2.13
C THR A 18 15.92 13.96 -0.84
N LYS A 19 17.21 14.13 -0.54
CA LYS A 19 18.06 13.62 0.58
C LYS A 19 17.42 13.23 1.95
N THR A 20 16.14 13.49 2.17
CA THR A 20 15.24 13.08 3.24
C THR A 20 14.46 11.78 2.98
N GLY A 21 14.48 11.21 1.77
CA GLY A 21 13.87 9.90 1.51
C GLY A 21 14.77 8.78 2.01
N ALA A 22 14.33 8.05 3.03
CA ALA A 22 15.07 6.90 3.53
C ALA A 22 15.02 5.75 2.49
N TYR A 23 16.19 5.38 1.97
CA TYR A 23 16.34 4.18 1.16
C TYR A 23 16.26 2.98 2.11
N ILE A 24 15.23 2.15 1.93
CA ILE A 24 15.13 0.90 2.67
C ILE A 24 15.93 -0.14 1.89
N PRO A 25 17.10 -0.60 2.38
CA PRO A 25 17.99 -1.49 1.65
C PRO A 25 17.47 -2.93 1.53
N HIS A 26 16.25 -3.18 1.99
CA HIS A 26 15.64 -4.49 1.95
C HIS A 26 14.66 -4.57 0.78
N GLU A 27 14.70 -5.71 0.13
CA GLU A 27 13.70 -6.26 -0.78
C GLU A 27 12.34 -6.45 -0.05
N ILE A 28 11.82 -5.43 0.66
CA ILE A 28 10.57 -5.52 1.42
C ILE A 28 9.41 -5.77 0.46
N SER A 29 9.45 -5.17 -0.73
CA SER A 29 8.49 -5.48 -1.79
C SER A 29 8.51 -6.95 -2.16
N ASP A 30 9.70 -7.54 -2.34
CA ASP A 30 9.82 -8.97 -2.66
C ASP A 30 9.44 -9.84 -1.45
N TYR A 31 9.89 -9.51 -0.24
CA TYR A 31 9.46 -10.19 0.99
C TYR A 31 7.94 -10.18 1.15
N VAL A 32 7.29 -9.04 0.93
CA VAL A 32 5.83 -8.92 0.96
C VAL A 32 5.21 -9.80 -0.11
N PHE A 33 5.70 -9.75 -1.33
CA PHE A 33 5.18 -10.54 -2.44
C PHE A 33 5.39 -12.06 -2.24
N ASP A 34 6.56 -12.47 -1.79
CA ASP A 34 6.98 -13.86 -1.65
C ASP A 34 6.43 -14.51 -0.39
N THR A 35 6.39 -13.76 0.72
CA THR A 35 6.08 -14.31 2.05
C THR A 35 4.69 -13.96 2.54
N LEU A 36 4.21 -12.73 2.26
CA LEU A 36 2.96 -12.23 2.85
C LEU A 36 1.77 -12.31 1.89
N MET A 37 2.01 -12.28 0.59
CA MET A 37 1.00 -12.59 -0.41
C MET A 37 1.02 -14.09 -0.63
N GLY A 38 -0.14 -14.74 -0.45
CA GLY A 38 -0.28 -16.19 -0.36
C GLY A 38 0.12 -16.96 -1.64
N GLU A 39 -0.82 -17.76 -2.16
CA GLU A 39 -0.55 -18.55 -3.35
C GLU A 39 -0.33 -17.65 -4.58
N LYS A 40 0.68 -18.01 -5.37
CA LYS A 40 1.09 -17.30 -6.58
C LYS A 40 0.82 -18.20 -7.78
N GLU A 41 0.16 -17.65 -8.79
CA GLU A 41 -0.13 -18.34 -10.05
C GLU A 41 0.82 -17.86 -11.14
N ILE A 42 1.32 -18.76 -12.00
CA ILE A 42 2.00 -18.35 -13.23
C ILE A 42 0.96 -18.08 -14.30
N ILE A 43 0.94 -16.85 -14.82
CA ILE A 43 0.06 -16.46 -15.94
C ILE A 43 0.90 -15.95 -17.11
N THR A 44 0.30 -15.90 -18.29
CA THR A 44 0.91 -15.30 -19.48
C THR A 44 0.00 -14.23 -20.05
N ILE A 45 0.52 -13.02 -20.22
CA ILE A 45 -0.15 -11.88 -20.84
C ILE A 45 0.77 -11.37 -21.94
N ASP A 46 0.28 -11.30 -23.17
CA ASP A 46 1.04 -10.82 -24.34
C ASP A 46 2.43 -11.48 -24.47
N ASN A 47 2.48 -12.82 -24.30
CA ASN A 47 3.69 -13.64 -24.32
C ASN A 47 4.70 -13.42 -23.19
N ILE A 48 4.44 -12.52 -22.24
CA ILE A 48 5.26 -12.31 -21.04
C ILE A 48 4.70 -13.16 -19.90
N LYS A 49 5.57 -13.83 -19.15
CA LYS A 49 5.18 -14.66 -17.99
C LYS A 49 5.26 -13.85 -16.71
N TYR A 50 4.22 -13.95 -15.88
CA TYR A 50 4.16 -13.28 -14.59
C TYR A 50 3.87 -14.26 -13.47
N GLU A 51 4.47 -14.03 -12.30
CA GLU A 51 3.90 -14.46 -11.04
C GLU A 51 2.78 -13.49 -10.65
N LYS A 52 1.58 -14.04 -10.48
CA LYS A 52 0.39 -13.30 -10.06
C LYS A 52 0.09 -13.63 -8.61
N ALA A 53 0.04 -12.59 -7.78
CA ALA A 53 -0.44 -12.66 -6.41
C ALA A 53 -1.75 -11.88 -6.27
N GLN A 54 -2.70 -12.43 -5.50
CA GLN A 54 -3.95 -11.76 -5.16
C GLN A 54 -4.03 -11.52 -3.66
N TYR A 55 -4.51 -10.34 -3.27
CA TYR A 55 -4.70 -9.97 -1.87
C TYR A 55 -6.03 -9.25 -1.70
N THR A 56 -6.85 -9.75 -0.78
CA THR A 56 -8.14 -9.15 -0.43
C THR A 56 -8.09 -8.58 0.98
N PHE A 57 -8.55 -7.35 1.15
CA PHE A 57 -8.52 -6.68 2.44
C PHE A 57 -9.71 -5.73 2.62
N SER A 58 -10.41 -5.85 3.72
CA SER A 58 -11.51 -4.95 4.09
C SER A 58 -11.08 -4.10 5.29
N PRO A 59 -10.73 -2.82 5.08
CA PRO A 59 -10.28 -1.98 6.18
C PRO A 59 -11.40 -1.64 7.17
N THR A 60 -11.04 -1.49 8.44
CA THR A 60 -11.93 -0.89 9.44
C THR A 60 -12.13 0.61 9.17
N LEU A 61 -13.13 1.21 9.81
CA LEU A 61 -13.36 2.65 9.71
C LEU A 61 -12.15 3.47 10.17
N GLU A 62 -11.47 3.05 11.24
CA GLU A 62 -10.25 3.71 11.75
C GLU A 62 -9.09 3.62 10.76
N GLN A 63 -8.91 2.45 10.15
CA GLN A 63 -7.89 2.22 9.12
C GLN A 63 -8.13 3.08 7.88
N ARG A 64 -9.39 3.14 7.40
CA ARG A 64 -9.78 4.06 6.31
C ARG A 64 -9.51 5.50 6.70
N TRP A 65 -9.97 5.91 7.88
CA TRP A 65 -9.83 7.28 8.35
C TRP A 65 -8.38 7.75 8.39
N MET A 66 -7.47 6.90 8.86
CA MET A 66 -6.03 7.19 8.90
C MET A 66 -5.30 6.89 7.58
N GLY A 67 -5.96 6.24 6.62
CA GLY A 67 -5.35 5.82 5.37
C GLY A 67 -4.28 4.74 5.53
N VAL A 68 -4.37 3.92 6.59
CA VAL A 68 -3.41 2.85 6.90
C VAL A 68 -4.07 1.49 6.67
N HIS A 69 -3.45 0.69 5.79
CA HIS A 69 -4.01 -0.56 5.27
C HIS A 69 -2.96 -1.67 5.34
N PRO A 70 -2.73 -2.27 6.52
CA PRO A 70 -1.60 -3.18 6.70
C PRO A 70 -1.86 -4.55 6.07
N ILE A 71 -0.92 -5.03 5.24
CA ILE A 71 -0.79 -6.47 4.92
C ILE A 71 -0.02 -7.21 6.02
N PHE A 72 0.83 -6.47 6.75
CA PHE A 72 1.57 -6.97 7.89
C PHE A 72 1.67 -5.89 8.97
N GLN A 73 1.59 -6.33 10.23
CA GLN A 73 1.83 -5.47 11.39
C GLN A 73 2.49 -6.23 12.54
N GLN A 74 3.65 -5.75 12.99
CA GLN A 74 4.29 -6.24 14.20
C GLN A 74 4.97 -5.08 14.95
N PRO A 75 4.53 -4.73 16.18
CA PRO A 75 3.43 -5.35 16.95
C PRO A 75 2.05 -5.11 16.32
N ILE A 76 1.03 -5.82 16.83
CA ILE A 76 -0.37 -5.56 16.45
C ILE A 76 -0.75 -4.16 16.91
N ILE A 77 -1.11 -3.30 15.96
CA ILE A 77 -1.48 -1.91 16.21
C ILE A 77 -2.99 -1.84 16.39
N LYS A 78 -3.44 -1.30 17.53
CA LYS A 78 -4.86 -0.96 17.75
C LYS A 78 -5.06 0.51 17.43
N TYR A 79 -5.73 0.76 16.33
CA TYR A 79 -6.12 2.09 15.92
C TYR A 79 -7.33 2.53 16.75
N LYS A 80 -7.16 3.57 17.57
CA LYS A 80 -8.25 4.12 18.40
C LYS A 80 -8.31 5.63 18.15
N MET A 81 -9.46 6.09 17.69
CA MET A 81 -9.75 7.52 17.58
C MET A 81 -10.40 8.02 18.87
N GLU A 82 -10.06 9.23 19.30
CA GLU A 82 -10.61 9.87 20.49
C GLU A 82 -10.97 11.34 20.21
N GLY A 83 -11.80 11.92 21.06
CA GLY A 83 -12.24 13.31 20.97
C GLY A 83 -12.91 13.64 19.64
N ASP A 84 -12.62 14.83 19.11
CA ASP A 84 -13.20 15.34 17.87
C ASP A 84 -12.94 14.42 16.67
N ALA A 85 -11.79 13.74 16.64
CA ALA A 85 -11.47 12.84 15.53
C ALA A 85 -12.38 11.61 15.50
N LEU A 86 -12.80 11.11 16.67
CA LEU A 86 -13.79 10.03 16.76
C LEU A 86 -15.16 10.51 16.25
N GLU A 87 -15.58 11.73 16.62
CA GLU A 87 -16.84 12.28 16.12
C GLU A 87 -16.83 12.50 14.61
N GLN A 88 -15.75 13.07 14.08
CA GLN A 88 -15.62 13.33 12.64
C GLN A 88 -15.63 12.02 11.85
N MET A 89 -14.86 11.03 12.29
CA MET A 89 -14.80 9.72 11.65
C MET A 89 -16.18 9.05 11.53
N ASN A 90 -17.06 9.25 12.51
CA ASN A 90 -18.39 8.63 12.53
C ASN A 90 -19.49 9.45 11.83
N LYS A 91 -19.21 10.69 11.39
CA LYS A 91 -20.21 11.59 10.81
C LYS A 91 -19.86 12.08 9.41
N GLN A 92 -18.57 12.19 9.08
CA GLN A 92 -18.12 12.83 7.86
C GLN A 92 -18.05 11.85 6.70
N ILE A 93 -18.55 12.30 5.55
CA ILE A 93 -18.20 11.73 4.25
C ILE A 93 -16.78 12.18 3.92
N LYS A 94 -15.92 11.25 3.52
CA LYS A 94 -14.52 11.53 3.20
C LYS A 94 -14.19 11.05 1.79
N ASP A 95 -13.39 11.86 1.11
CA ASP A 95 -12.90 11.56 -0.23
C ASP A 95 -11.61 10.73 -0.18
N TYR A 96 -11.54 9.70 -1.02
CA TYR A 96 -10.42 8.79 -1.14
C TYR A 96 -10.00 8.65 -2.60
N SER A 97 -8.73 8.92 -2.88
CA SER A 97 -8.13 8.77 -4.22
C SER A 97 -6.80 8.03 -4.20
N LEU A 98 -6.19 7.87 -3.02
CA LEU A 98 -4.91 7.19 -2.83
C LEU A 98 -5.10 5.96 -1.94
N TRP A 99 -4.96 4.79 -2.55
CA TRP A 99 -5.01 3.51 -1.86
C TRP A 99 -3.61 2.93 -1.76
N LYS A 100 -3.35 2.27 -0.63
CA LYS A 100 -2.03 1.81 -0.25
C LYS A 100 -2.13 0.43 0.38
N MET A 101 -1.03 -0.30 0.34
CA MET A 101 -0.81 -1.53 1.09
C MET A 101 0.42 -1.33 1.96
N HIS A 102 0.26 -1.46 3.27
CA HIS A 102 1.30 -1.08 4.22
C HIS A 102 1.99 -2.30 4.84
N TYR A 103 3.29 -2.18 4.98
CA TYR A 103 4.08 -3.02 5.86
C TYR A 103 4.39 -2.23 7.14
N CYS A 104 3.85 -2.67 8.27
CA CYS A 104 4.04 -2.02 9.55
C CYS A 104 4.97 -2.83 10.45
N ALA A 105 6.16 -2.31 10.78
CA ALA A 105 7.10 -2.99 11.66
C ALA A 105 8.03 -2.00 12.38
N ASP A 106 8.73 -2.47 13.40
CA ASP A 106 9.88 -1.74 13.95
C ASP A 106 11.07 -1.82 12.98
N LEU A 107 11.42 -0.66 12.43
CA LEU A 107 12.47 -0.52 11.43
C LEU A 107 13.72 0.19 11.98
N SER A 108 13.86 0.26 13.30
CA SER A 108 15.05 0.77 13.98
C SER A 108 16.34 0.08 13.53
N HIS A 109 16.25 -1.22 13.23
CA HIS A 109 17.38 -2.03 12.78
C HIS A 109 17.91 -1.66 11.38
N ILE A 110 17.10 -0.98 10.55
CA ILE A 110 17.51 -0.46 9.23
C ILE A 110 17.63 1.07 9.21
N GLY A 111 17.74 1.71 10.37
CA GLY A 111 18.03 3.15 10.49
C GLY A 111 16.81 4.07 10.38
N HIS A 112 15.60 3.54 10.62
CA HIS A 112 14.38 4.34 10.73
C HIS A 112 13.90 4.42 12.18
N ASP A 113 13.37 5.56 12.62
CA ASP A 113 12.97 5.71 14.02
C ASP A 113 11.71 4.88 14.34
N GLY A 114 11.89 3.75 15.03
CA GLY A 114 10.83 2.98 15.67
C GLY A 114 9.84 2.28 14.72
N LEU A 115 8.59 2.16 15.20
CA LEU A 115 7.48 1.56 14.46
C LEU A 115 7.07 2.45 13.28
N GLN A 116 7.17 1.91 12.08
CA GLN A 116 6.86 2.59 10.83
C GLN A 116 5.87 1.76 10.01
N CYS A 117 4.94 2.43 9.32
CA CYS A 117 4.04 1.83 8.34
C CYS A 117 4.38 2.35 6.95
N ILE A 118 5.09 1.55 6.16
CA ILE A 118 5.55 1.95 4.83
C ILE A 118 4.54 1.47 3.78
N PRO A 119 4.07 2.33 2.86
CA PRO A 119 3.30 1.88 1.72
C PRO A 119 4.20 1.17 0.71
N ILE A 120 4.05 -0.15 0.60
CA ILE A 120 4.83 -1.00 -0.32
C ILE A 120 4.24 -0.97 -1.73
N PHE A 121 2.90 -1.01 -1.81
CA PHE A 121 2.16 -0.78 -3.04
C PHE A 121 1.22 0.39 -2.84
N GLN A 122 1.11 1.26 -3.85
CA GLN A 122 0.16 2.37 -3.84
C GLN A 122 -0.38 2.63 -5.23
N VAL A 123 -1.63 3.07 -5.29
CA VAL A 123 -2.32 3.41 -6.54
C VAL A 123 -3.18 4.65 -6.32
N LEU A 124 -3.09 5.57 -7.27
CA LEU A 124 -4.03 6.68 -7.39
C LEU A 124 -5.18 6.25 -8.30
N ILE A 125 -6.40 6.40 -7.83
CA ILE A 125 -7.62 6.12 -8.59
C ILE A 125 -8.52 7.35 -8.58
N PRO A 126 -9.54 7.43 -9.46
CA PRO A 126 -10.55 8.48 -9.39
C PRO A 126 -11.14 8.60 -7.98
N THR A 127 -11.31 9.83 -7.52
CA THR A 127 -11.80 10.11 -6.17
C THR A 127 -13.18 9.49 -5.94
N MET A 128 -13.33 8.78 -4.83
CA MET A 128 -14.61 8.29 -4.33
C MET A 128 -14.91 8.93 -2.97
N SER A 129 -16.16 9.37 -2.79
CA SER A 129 -16.67 9.85 -1.52
C SER A 129 -17.31 8.68 -0.79
N LEU A 130 -16.92 8.45 0.47
CA LEU A 130 -17.35 7.29 1.25
C LEU A 130 -17.93 7.73 2.59
N GLU A 131 -19.06 7.13 2.96
CA GLU A 131 -19.71 7.29 4.25
C GLU A 131 -19.04 6.44 5.33
N PRO A 132 -19.19 6.81 6.62
CA PRO A 132 -18.67 6.02 7.74
C PRO A 132 -19.21 4.58 7.77
N SER A 133 -20.47 4.37 7.38
CA SER A 133 -21.13 3.07 7.33
C SER A 133 -20.77 2.20 6.14
N ASP A 134 -20.07 2.74 5.14
CA ASP A 134 -19.71 1.97 3.95
C ASP A 134 -18.74 0.84 4.28
N VAL A 135 -19.03 -0.33 3.73
CA VAL A 135 -18.13 -1.49 3.77
C VAL A 135 -17.37 -1.55 2.46
N ILE A 136 -16.04 -1.58 2.56
CA ILE A 136 -15.14 -1.55 1.41
C ILE A 136 -14.28 -2.80 1.44
N THR A 137 -14.05 -3.36 0.26
CA THR A 137 -13.14 -4.48 0.07
C THR A 137 -12.17 -4.12 -1.05
N HIS A 138 -10.88 -4.13 -0.74
CA HIS A 138 -9.82 -3.96 -1.71
C HIS A 138 -9.49 -5.33 -2.30
N HIS A 139 -9.44 -5.40 -3.63
CA HIS A 139 -8.95 -6.56 -4.36
C HIS A 139 -7.68 -6.15 -5.11
N TRP A 140 -6.53 -6.52 -4.59
CA TRP A 140 -5.24 -6.26 -5.20
C TRP A 140 -4.83 -7.45 -6.06
N THR A 141 -4.38 -7.17 -7.28
CA THR A 141 -3.65 -8.13 -8.12
C THR A 141 -2.28 -7.52 -8.39
N ILE A 142 -1.23 -8.21 -7.97
CA ILE A 142 0.16 -7.81 -8.21
C ILE A 142 0.78 -8.81 -9.16
N LEU A 143 1.43 -8.32 -10.20
CA LEU A 143 2.14 -9.11 -11.20
C LEU A 143 3.63 -8.81 -11.07
N ARG A 144 4.45 -9.84 -10.88
CA ARG A 144 5.91 -9.78 -10.98
C ARG A 144 6.33 -10.47 -12.25
N ASP A 145 7.03 -9.73 -13.12
CA ASP A 145 7.62 -10.28 -14.34
C ASP A 145 8.66 -11.36 -13.99
N LEU A 146 8.68 -12.44 -14.76
CA LEU A 146 9.63 -13.54 -14.60
C LEU A 146 10.85 -13.44 -15.54
N ASP A 147 10.87 -12.45 -16.42
CA ASP A 147 11.94 -12.23 -17.40
C ASP A 147 13.20 -11.53 -16.83
#